data_AF-A0AAW4X2G0-F1
#
_entry.id   AF-A0AAW4X2G0-F1
#
_cell.length_a   1.000
_cell.length_b   1.000
_cell.length_c   1.000
_cell.angle_alpha   90.00
_cell.angle_beta   90.00
_cell.angle_gamma   90.00
#
_symmetry.space_group_name_H-M   'P 1'
#
loop_
_entity.id
_entity.type
_entity.pdbx_description
1 polymer ?
#
loop_
_entity_poly.entity_id
_entity_poly.type
_entity_poly.pdbx_seq_one_letter_code
_entity_poly.pdbx_strand_id
1 'polypeptide(L)'
;MTLDGLDCTELSKEDLITETENRILYGLIFAEKMPLNLLAQKLDVSPKELHEWCCEGKIPRAEVREKLADYFELPEQILFWEAKH
;
A
#
# COMPACT_ATOMS: atom_id res chain seq x y z
N MET A 1 15.90 6.35 -15.35
CA MET A 1 14.94 5.51 -14.59
C MET A 1 13.98 6.46 -13.91
N THR A 2 13.02 6.98 -14.68
CA THR A 2 11.94 7.83 -14.19
C THR A 2 10.86 6.90 -13.67
N LEU A 3 10.55 6.95 -12.37
CA LEU A 3 9.38 6.34 -11.76
C LEU A 3 8.11 7.16 -12.10
N ASP A 4 8.03 7.66 -13.34
CA ASP A 4 6.85 8.29 -13.90
C ASP A 4 6.05 7.17 -14.57
N GLY A 5 5.11 6.54 -13.85
CA GLY A 5 4.15 5.64 -14.48
C GLY A 5 3.84 4.31 -13.79
N LEU A 6 4.20 4.09 -12.53
CA LEU A 6 3.60 2.99 -11.77
C LEU A 6 2.18 3.39 -11.36
N ASP A 7 1.26 3.31 -12.32
CA ASP A 7 -0.15 3.16 -12.00
C ASP A 7 -0.33 1.74 -11.47
N CYS A 8 -0.34 1.58 -10.15
CA CYS A 8 -0.55 0.27 -9.54
C CYS A 8 -1.94 -0.31 -9.81
N THR A 9 -2.83 0.40 -10.51
CA THR A 9 -4.07 -0.17 -11.06
C THR A 9 -3.84 -0.95 -12.36
N GLU A 10 -2.66 -0.83 -12.98
CA GLU A 10 -2.25 -1.60 -14.17
C GLU A 10 -1.48 -2.88 -13.82
N LEU A 11 -1.10 -3.09 -12.56
CA LEU A 11 -0.55 -4.37 -12.10
C LEU A 11 -1.66 -5.43 -12.15
N SER A 12 -1.38 -6.50 -12.86
CA SER A 12 -2.29 -7.59 -13.12
C SER A 12 -2.58 -8.38 -11.83
N LYS A 13 -3.67 -9.16 -11.77
CA LYS A 13 -3.96 -10.01 -10.60
C LYS A 13 -2.80 -10.95 -10.26
N GLU A 14 -1.99 -11.27 -11.27
CA GLU A 14 -0.84 -12.14 -11.20
C GLU A 14 0.32 -11.50 -10.40
N ASP A 15 0.54 -10.19 -10.52
CA ASP A 15 1.59 -9.44 -9.79
C ASP A 15 1.30 -9.39 -8.28
N LEU A 16 0.00 -9.39 -7.95
CA LEU A 16 -0.57 -9.42 -6.58
C LEU A 16 -0.18 -10.67 -5.78
N ILE A 17 0.15 -11.76 -6.48
CA ILE A 17 0.35 -13.09 -5.88
C ILE A 17 1.83 -13.36 -5.61
N THR A 18 2.75 -12.78 -6.38
CA THR A 18 4.17 -13.17 -6.35
C THR A 18 5.14 -12.12 -5.85
N GLU A 19 4.82 -10.81 -5.92
CA GLU A 19 5.78 -9.74 -5.58
C GLU A 19 5.34 -8.84 -4.41
N THR A 20 4.29 -9.23 -3.68
CA THR A 20 3.72 -8.41 -2.60
C THR A 20 3.98 -9.02 -1.22
N GLU A 21 4.82 -8.36 -0.42
CA GLU A 21 5.09 -8.80 0.96
C GLU A 21 3.94 -8.45 1.91
N ASN A 22 3.22 -7.33 1.72
CA ASN A 22 2.01 -7.01 2.48
C ASN A 22 0.76 -7.07 1.60
N ARG A 23 0.25 -8.30 1.39
CA ARG A 23 -0.91 -8.54 0.52
C ARG A 23 -2.21 -7.96 1.07
N ILE A 24 -2.34 -7.81 2.40
CA ILE A 24 -3.55 -7.24 3.01
C ILE A 24 -3.70 -5.78 2.61
N LEU A 25 -2.67 -4.97 2.85
CA LEU A 25 -2.70 -3.55 2.50
C LEU A 25 -2.94 -3.35 1.00
N TYR A 26 -2.18 -4.05 0.17
CA TYR A 26 -2.32 -3.93 -1.28
C TYR A 26 -3.68 -4.41 -1.79
N GLY A 27 -4.20 -5.52 -1.25
CA GLY A 27 -5.52 -6.04 -1.60
C GLY A 27 -6.66 -5.09 -1.26
N LEU A 28 -6.55 -4.35 -0.15
CA LEU A 28 -7.52 -3.30 0.21
C LEU A 28 -7.49 -2.12 -0.76
N ILE A 29 -6.29 -1.64 -1.11
CA ILE A 29 -6.10 -0.58 -2.11
C ILE A 29 -6.73 -0.99 -3.45
N PHE A 30 -6.46 -2.23 -3.87
CA PHE A 30 -7.02 -2.80 -5.09
C PHE A 30 -8.56 -2.90 -5.03
N ALA A 31 -9.11 -3.38 -3.91
CA ALA A 31 -10.55 -3.54 -3.72
C ALA A 31 -11.31 -2.20 -3.76
N GLU A 32 -10.72 -1.12 -3.26
CA GLU A 32 -11.29 0.23 -3.34
C GLU A 32 -11.26 0.84 -4.74
N LYS A 33 -10.55 0.22 -5.70
CA LYS A 33 -10.25 0.81 -7.02
C LYS A 33 -9.61 2.20 -6.90
N MET A 34 -8.82 2.39 -5.84
CA MET A 34 -8.18 3.65 -5.54
C MET A 34 -6.81 3.70 -6.23
N PRO A 35 -6.54 4.69 -7.10
CA PRO A 35 -5.21 4.82 -7.67
C PRO A 35 -4.20 5.24 -6.59
N LEU A 36 -3.03 4.59 -6.62
CA LEU A 36 -2.01 4.67 -5.55
C LEU A 36 -1.52 6.12 -5.33
N ASN A 37 -1.45 6.90 -6.41
CA ASN A 37 -1.05 8.31 -6.37
C ASN A 37 -2.03 9.20 -5.59
N LEU A 38 -3.32 8.86 -5.58
CA LEU A 38 -4.35 9.61 -4.87
C LEU A 38 -4.33 9.24 -3.39
N LEU A 39 -4.14 7.96 -3.08
CA LEU A 39 -3.89 7.53 -1.70
C LEU A 39 -2.62 8.16 -1.14
N ALA A 40 -1.54 8.22 -1.92
CA ALA A 40 -0.29 8.87 -1.54
C ALA A 40 -0.51 10.34 -1.17
N GLN A 41 -1.27 11.08 -2.00
CA GLN A 41 -1.64 12.46 -1.72
C GLN A 41 -2.49 12.61 -0.44
N LYS A 42 -3.46 11.71 -0.22
CA LYS A 42 -4.28 11.73 1.01
C LYS A 42 -3.46 11.49 2.28
N LEU A 43 -2.46 10.63 2.19
CA LEU A 43 -1.60 10.27 3.33
C LEU A 43 -0.46 11.27 3.55
N ASP A 44 -0.21 12.17 2.60
CA ASP A 44 0.93 13.09 2.53
C ASP A 44 2.27 12.35 2.47
N VAL A 45 2.35 11.37 1.56
CA VAL A 45 3.52 10.49 1.35
C VAL A 45 3.78 10.32 -0.14
N SER A 46 4.96 9.82 -0.49
CA SER A 46 5.28 9.53 -1.88
C SER A 46 4.66 8.20 -2.34
N PRO A 47 4.29 8.05 -3.63
CA PRO A 47 3.86 6.76 -4.19
C PRO A 47 4.90 5.65 -4.01
N LYS A 48 6.19 6.03 -3.98
CA LYS A 48 7.30 5.13 -3.71
C LYS A 48 7.21 4.53 -2.30
N GLU A 49 6.95 5.34 -1.28
CA GLU A 49 6.78 4.84 0.09
C GLU A 49 5.62 3.85 0.19
N LEU A 50 4.48 4.15 -0.46
CA LEU A 50 3.35 3.22 -0.54
C LEU A 50 3.73 1.89 -1.21
N HIS A 51 4.49 1.95 -2.29
CA HIS A 51 5.03 0.76 -2.95
C HIS A 51 5.95 -0.04 -2.02
N GLU A 52 6.83 0.64 -1.26
CA GLU A 52 7.70 -0.02 -0.28
C GLU A 52 6.91 -0.74 0.82
N TRP A 53 5.75 -0.22 1.24
CA TRP A 53 4.91 -0.87 2.25
C TRP A 53 4.14 -2.07 1.70
N CYS A 54 3.69 -1.98 0.45
CA CYS A 54 2.94 -3.05 -0.21
C CYS A 54 3.87 -4.17 -0.67
N CYS A 55 4.87 -3.83 -1.47
CA CYS A 55 5.70 -4.79 -2.18
C CYS A 55 6.92 -5.24 -1.37
N GLU A 56 7.59 -4.32 -0.67
CA GLU A 56 8.79 -4.66 0.11
C GLU A 56 8.48 -5.01 1.58
N GLY A 57 7.23 -4.85 2.00
CA GLY A 57 6.75 -5.20 3.33
C GLY A 57 7.28 -4.28 4.43
N LYS A 58 7.77 -3.07 4.07
CA LYS A 58 8.26 -2.10 5.06
C LYS A 58 7.11 -1.58 5.92
N ILE A 59 7.37 -1.46 7.22
CA ILE A 59 6.41 -0.88 8.17
C ILE A 59 6.53 0.66 8.15
N PRO A 60 5.43 1.40 7.92
CA PRO A 60 5.43 2.87 8.00
C PRO A 60 5.64 3.38 9.43
N ARG A 61 5.96 4.68 9.55
CA ARG A 61 5.91 5.39 10.84
C ARG A 61 4.50 5.39 11.42
N ALA A 62 4.39 5.42 12.76
CA ALA A 62 3.13 5.31 13.49
C ALA A 62 2.03 6.27 12.98
N GLU A 63 2.36 7.54 12.76
CA GLU A 63 1.43 8.55 12.24
C GLU A 63 0.74 8.14 10.93
N VAL A 64 1.47 7.46 10.04
CA VAL A 64 0.94 7.01 8.74
C VAL A 64 0.12 5.73 8.92
N ARG A 65 0.51 4.85 9.84
CA ARG A 65 -0.26 3.64 10.16
C ARG A 65 -1.62 4.00 10.76
N GLU A 66 -1.67 5.00 11.64
CA GLU A 66 -2.93 5.53 12.19
C GLU A 66 -3.83 6.09 11.09
N LYS A 67 -3.29 6.93 10.18
CA LYS A 67 -4.05 7.43 9.03
C LYS A 67 -4.60 6.31 8.14
N LEU A 68 -3.81 5.26 7.90
CA LEU A 68 -4.22 4.10 7.12
C LEU A 68 -5.30 3.29 7.84
N ALA A 69 -5.16 3.12 9.15
CA ALA A 69 -6.15 2.44 9.99
C ALA A 69 -7.49 3.17 9.99
N ASP A 70 -7.46 4.50 10.13
CA ASP A 70 -8.64 5.35 10.05
C ASP A 70 -9.26 5.32 8.65
N TYR A 71 -8.44 5.33 7.61
CA TYR A 71 -8.90 5.33 6.22
C TYR A 71 -9.61 4.03 5.83
N PHE A 72 -9.04 2.88 6.17
CA PHE A 72 -9.60 1.56 5.85
C PHE A 72 -10.57 1.04 6.91
N GLU A 73 -10.80 1.80 7.99
CA GLU A 73 -11.61 1.39 9.15
C GLU A 73 -11.18 0.04 9.73
N LEU A 74 -9.86 -0.21 9.75
CA LEU A 74 -9.25 -1.47 10.19
C LEU A 74 -8.06 -1.22 11.13
N PRO A 75 -7.87 -2.02 12.19
CA PRO A 75 -6.71 -1.90 13.06
C PRO A 75 -5.37 -2.04 12.32
N GLU A 76 -4.34 -1.28 12.73
CA GLU A 76 -2.99 -1.37 12.13
C GLU A 76 -2.40 -2.79 12.19
N GLN A 77 -2.74 -3.56 13.22
CA GLN A 77 -2.30 -4.94 13.40
C GLN A 77 -2.83 -5.86 12.29
N ILE A 78 -4.00 -5.54 11.72
CA ILE A 78 -4.57 -6.28 10.58
C ILE A 78 -3.90 -5.80 9.29
N LEU A 79 -3.83 -4.48 9.08
CA LEU A 79 -3.28 -3.89 7.86
C LEU A 79 -1.83 -4.27 7.58
N PHE A 80 -1.04 -4.51 8.62
CA PHE A 80 0.38 -4.86 8.52
C PHE A 80 0.68 -6.27 9.03
N TRP A 81 -0.31 -7.15 9.15
CA TRP A 81 -0.11 -8.51 9.64
C TRP A 81 0.85 -9.33 8.77
N GLU A 82 0.81 -9.14 7.45
CA GLU A 82 1.71 -9.83 6.52
C GLU A 82 3.01 -9.07 6.25
N ALA A 83 3.10 -7.81 6.68
CA ALA A 83 4.31 -7.03 6.48
C ALA A 83 5.50 -7.66 7.23
N LYS A 84 6.70 -7.50 6.67
CA LYS A 84 7.91 -8.16 7.13
C LYS A 84 8.26 -7.69 8.55
N HIS A 85 8.39 -8.65 9.47
CA HIS A 85 8.82 -8.41 10.85
C HIS A 85 10.34 -8.43 10.99
#